data_AF-A0A8K2A7C4-F1
#
_entry.id   AF-A0A8K2A7C4-F1
#
_cell.length_a   1.000
_cell.length_b   1.000
_cell.length_c   1.000
_cell.angle_alpha   90.00
_cell.angle_beta   90.00
_cell.angle_gamma   90.00
#
_symmetry.space_group_name_H-M   'P 1'
#
loop_
_entity.id
_entity.type
_entity.pdbx_description
1 polymer ?
#
loop_
_entity_poly.entity_id
_entity_poly.type
_entity_poly.pdbx_seq_one_letter_code
_entity_poly.pdbx_strand_id
1 'polypeptide(L)'
;MNASKQLSNERIIDSTFQRIFVFFLISFIGLGYILSTLPETSGSLSGRTCITGSWKLALILTHIVAFVLIPVSMKIFYHSLTVLKLPQSTIFASQLGLSFIMVSIASEIGWHVTQCWYYQDEFTMLNFMFYFFLLSAFALWGDGLAVKHTWITQVLNIIFALSLLVISILYSVGDMSENSNYKIPIYIALTLIFSVLTYRGYKLLDDWRIIFFPIFSVGVNLFFVFLLQKYGGDPYTSPNVTLNALFHILHDLAGTETGVAIFTGLVYLKGREASSKELNKPVPSN
;
A
#
# COMPACT_ATOMS: atom_id res chain seq x y z
N MET A 1 40.78 -25.15 11.67
CA MET A 1 39.80 -24.89 12.75
C MET A 1 39.09 -23.58 12.47
N ASN A 2 37.75 -23.59 12.53
CA ASN A 2 36.80 -22.46 12.55
C ASN A 2 36.69 -21.54 11.33
N ALA A 3 35.74 -21.88 10.44
CA ALA A 3 35.00 -20.89 9.63
C ALA A 3 33.55 -21.34 9.34
N SER A 4 32.89 -22.06 10.26
CA SER A 4 31.50 -22.53 10.07
C SER A 4 30.52 -22.19 11.20
N LYS A 5 30.85 -21.24 12.08
CA LYS A 5 29.95 -20.84 13.17
C LYS A 5 29.78 -19.33 13.24
N GLN A 6 28.90 -18.79 12.40
CA GLN A 6 28.02 -17.66 12.74
C GLN A 6 26.98 -17.38 11.65
N LEU A 7 26.25 -18.41 11.20
CA LEU A 7 24.85 -18.18 10.81
C LEU A 7 24.10 -18.10 12.13
N SER A 8 23.89 -16.88 12.63
CA SER A 8 23.08 -16.66 13.81
C SER A 8 21.74 -17.35 13.62
N ASN A 9 21.41 -18.15 14.62
CA ASN A 9 20.17 -18.91 14.74
C ASN A 9 19.03 -17.92 15.06
N GLU A 10 18.80 -16.93 14.20
CA GLU A 10 17.64 -16.04 14.30
C GLU A 10 16.41 -16.90 14.00
N ARG A 11 15.72 -17.31 15.06
CA ARG A 11 14.45 -18.02 14.93
C ARG A 11 13.49 -17.12 14.17
N ILE A 12 12.95 -17.63 13.06
CA ILE A 12 11.88 -16.99 12.27
C ILE A 12 10.68 -16.61 13.17
N ILE A 13 10.44 -17.42 14.20
CA ILE A 13 9.44 -17.17 15.25
C ILE A 13 10.17 -16.69 16.50
N ASP A 14 10.27 -15.38 16.67
CA ASP A 14 10.75 -14.72 17.88
C ASP A 14 9.60 -14.06 18.66
N SER A 15 9.90 -13.45 19.81
CA SER A 15 8.88 -12.76 20.62
C SER A 15 8.31 -11.50 19.93
N THR A 16 9.02 -10.96 18.94
CA THR A 16 8.54 -9.86 18.09
C THR A 16 7.48 -10.37 17.13
N PHE A 17 7.76 -11.49 16.44
CA PHE A 17 6.84 -12.20 15.56
C PHE A 17 5.56 -12.61 16.31
N GLN A 18 5.69 -13.15 17.54
CA GLN A 18 4.53 -13.52 18.35
C GLN A 18 3.61 -12.33 18.68
N ARG A 19 4.17 -11.16 19.02
CA ARG A 19 3.36 -9.95 19.27
C ARG A 19 2.68 -9.45 17.99
N ILE A 20 3.42 -9.40 16.89
CA ILE A 20 2.87 -9.03 15.58
C ILE A 20 1.73 -9.98 15.21
N PHE A 21 1.90 -11.28 15.43
CA PHE A 21 0.88 -12.29 15.19
C PHE A 21 -0.39 -12.06 16.02
N VAL A 22 -0.27 -11.71 17.31
CA VAL A 22 -1.43 -11.36 18.16
C VAL A 22 -2.15 -10.11 17.64
N PHE A 23 -1.41 -9.07 17.24
CA PHE A 23 -2.02 -7.88 16.64
C PHE A 23 -2.72 -8.17 15.32
N PHE A 24 -2.15 -9.02 14.48
CA PHE A 24 -2.82 -9.52 13.30
C PHE A 24 -4.09 -10.27 13.67
N LEU A 25 -4.05 -11.17 14.65
CA LEU A 25 -5.23 -11.93 15.08
C LEU A 25 -6.38 -11.01 15.52
N ILE A 26 -6.10 -9.97 16.33
CA ILE A 26 -7.09 -8.98 16.75
C ILE A 26 -7.63 -8.21 15.54
N SER A 27 -6.75 -7.81 14.62
CA SER A 27 -7.15 -7.13 13.37
C SER A 27 -7.98 -8.04 12.46
N PHE A 28 -7.71 -9.34 12.44
CA PHE A 28 -8.48 -10.35 11.69
C PHE A 28 -9.87 -10.58 12.29
N ILE A 29 -10.02 -10.49 13.61
CA ILE A 29 -11.34 -10.51 14.25
C ILE A 29 -12.13 -9.28 13.84
N GLY A 30 -11.50 -8.10 13.84
CA GLY A 30 -12.10 -6.86 13.32
C GLY A 30 -12.49 -6.99 11.84
N LEU A 31 -11.58 -7.48 10.99
CA LEU A 31 -11.86 -7.77 9.59
C LEU A 31 -13.04 -8.73 9.44
N GLY A 32 -13.06 -9.86 10.15
CA GLY A 32 -14.15 -10.84 10.08
C GLY A 32 -15.50 -10.25 10.49
N TYR A 33 -15.54 -9.41 11.52
CA TYR A 33 -16.74 -8.68 11.90
C TYR A 33 -17.21 -7.78 10.76
N ILE A 34 -16.32 -6.99 10.16
CA ILE A 34 -16.65 -6.06 9.08
C ILE A 34 -17.12 -6.77 7.80
N LEU A 35 -16.48 -7.89 7.46
CA LEU A 35 -16.91 -8.74 6.34
C LEU A 35 -18.32 -9.31 6.57
N SER A 36 -18.77 -9.43 7.82
CA SER A 36 -20.11 -9.93 8.14
C SER A 36 -21.18 -8.86 8.27
N THR A 37 -20.80 -7.57 8.37
CA THR A 37 -21.73 -6.47 8.64
C THR A 37 -21.88 -5.48 7.50
N LEU A 38 -20.84 -5.26 6.68
CA LEU A 38 -20.91 -4.34 5.55
C LEU A 38 -21.60 -4.98 4.34
N PRO A 39 -22.32 -4.18 3.53
CA PRO A 39 -22.87 -4.67 2.28
C PRO A 39 -21.75 -5.05 1.30
N GLU A 40 -21.94 -6.18 0.60
CA GLU A 40 -21.04 -6.65 -0.46
C GLU A 40 -21.01 -5.69 -1.65
N THR A 41 -22.17 -5.10 -1.97
CA THR A 41 -22.36 -4.14 -3.06
C THR A 41 -23.16 -2.94 -2.55
N SER A 42 -22.90 -1.74 -3.09
CA SER A 42 -23.90 -0.67 -2.93
C SER A 42 -25.19 -1.03 -3.65
N GLY A 43 -26.30 -0.39 -3.27
CA GLY A 43 -27.67 -0.75 -3.68
C GLY A 43 -27.92 -0.83 -5.19
N SER A 44 -29.21 -1.03 -5.55
CA SER A 44 -29.66 -1.31 -6.93
C SER A 44 -28.91 -0.57 -8.04
N LEU A 45 -28.34 -1.31 -8.99
CA LEU A 45 -27.71 -0.80 -10.22
C LEU A 45 -28.70 -0.06 -11.16
N SER A 46 -29.99 -0.03 -10.82
CA SER A 46 -31.02 0.58 -11.67
C SER A 46 -30.95 2.10 -11.66
N GLY A 47 -30.83 2.72 -12.84
CA GLY A 47 -30.88 4.17 -13.00
C GLY A 47 -29.54 4.91 -12.88
N ARG A 48 -28.41 4.19 -12.72
CA ARG A 48 -27.07 4.80 -12.70
C ARG A 48 -26.42 4.86 -14.08
N THR A 49 -25.59 5.88 -14.29
CA THR A 49 -24.70 5.96 -15.46
C THR A 49 -23.46 5.10 -15.24
N CYS A 50 -23.15 4.25 -16.23
CA CYS A 50 -21.95 3.40 -16.21
C CYS A 50 -20.90 3.92 -17.18
N ILE A 51 -19.62 3.81 -16.80
CA ILE A 51 -18.52 4.05 -17.73
C ILE A 51 -18.41 2.83 -18.65
N THR A 52 -18.42 3.06 -19.97
CA THR A 52 -18.42 1.99 -20.99
C THR A 52 -17.39 2.27 -22.08
N GLY A 53 -17.22 1.34 -23.02
CA GLY A 53 -16.34 1.51 -24.18
C GLY A 53 -14.86 1.65 -23.81
N SER A 54 -14.15 2.52 -24.55
CA SER A 54 -12.71 2.73 -24.40
C SER A 54 -12.33 3.31 -23.04
N TRP A 55 -13.18 4.14 -22.43
CA TRP A 55 -12.93 4.68 -21.09
C TRP A 55 -12.90 3.60 -20.02
N LYS A 56 -13.87 2.66 -20.06
CA LYS A 56 -13.87 1.50 -19.17
C LYS A 56 -12.63 0.62 -19.37
N LEU A 57 -12.26 0.38 -20.63
CA LEU A 57 -11.07 -0.40 -20.94
C LEU A 57 -9.80 0.27 -20.39
N ALA A 58 -9.67 1.59 -20.56
CA ALA A 58 -8.53 2.33 -20.04
C ALA A 58 -8.44 2.25 -18.50
N LEU A 59 -9.56 2.41 -17.80
CA LEU A 59 -9.62 2.25 -16.33
C LEU A 59 -9.26 0.83 -15.87
N ILE A 60 -9.74 -0.20 -16.58
CA ILE A 60 -9.34 -1.58 -16.29
C ILE A 60 -7.83 -1.73 -16.46
N LEU A 61 -7.28 -1.17 -17.55
CA LEU A 61 -5.86 -1.28 -17.86
C LEU A 61 -5.01 -0.61 -16.78
N THR A 62 -5.36 0.59 -16.29
CA THR A 62 -4.60 1.26 -15.21
C THR A 62 -4.48 0.33 -14.00
N HIS A 63 -5.59 -0.19 -13.49
CA HIS A 63 -5.58 -1.09 -12.35
C HIS A 63 -4.79 -2.39 -12.58
N ILE A 64 -4.82 -2.94 -13.81
CA ILE A 64 -4.04 -4.12 -14.18
C ILE A 64 -2.54 -3.82 -14.25
N VAL A 65 -2.11 -2.59 -14.59
CA VAL A 65 -0.68 -2.23 -14.58
C VAL A 65 -0.07 -2.48 -13.20
N ALA A 66 -0.81 -2.26 -12.12
CA ALA A 66 -0.33 -2.53 -10.78
C ALA A 66 -0.03 -4.03 -10.54
N PHE A 67 -0.73 -4.97 -11.21
CA PHE A 67 -0.43 -6.40 -11.18
C PHE A 67 0.85 -6.78 -11.94
N VAL A 68 1.40 -5.88 -12.74
CA VAL A 68 2.73 -6.04 -13.35
C VAL A 68 3.78 -5.31 -12.51
N LEU A 69 3.48 -4.08 -12.10
CA LEU A 69 4.39 -3.23 -11.36
C LEU A 69 4.78 -3.85 -10.01
N ILE A 70 3.81 -4.34 -9.23
CA ILE A 70 4.08 -4.87 -7.89
C ILE A 70 4.95 -6.14 -7.93
N PRO A 71 4.73 -7.15 -8.79
CA PRO A 71 5.65 -8.27 -8.92
C PRO A 71 7.07 -7.88 -9.36
N VAL A 72 7.19 -6.89 -10.27
CA VAL A 72 8.50 -6.35 -10.65
C VAL A 72 9.18 -5.68 -9.45
N SER A 73 8.43 -4.89 -8.67
CA SER A 73 8.89 -4.30 -7.42
C SER A 73 9.33 -5.39 -6.43
N MET A 74 8.55 -6.43 -6.22
CA MET A 74 8.88 -7.56 -5.34
C MET A 74 10.24 -8.16 -5.70
N LYS A 75 10.47 -8.46 -6.98
CA LYS A 75 11.75 -8.99 -7.48
C LYS A 75 12.91 -8.03 -7.22
N ILE A 76 12.73 -6.74 -7.53
CA ILE A 76 13.76 -5.71 -7.35
C ILE A 76 14.09 -5.52 -5.87
N PHE A 77 13.08 -5.41 -5.01
CA PHE A 77 13.26 -5.27 -3.57
C PHE A 77 13.97 -6.51 -3.01
N TYR A 78 13.50 -7.72 -3.31
CA TYR A 78 14.13 -8.95 -2.83
C TYR A 78 15.63 -8.99 -3.16
N HIS A 79 15.99 -8.76 -4.42
CA HIS A 79 17.38 -8.77 -4.86
C HIS A 79 18.20 -7.65 -4.21
N SER A 80 17.71 -6.41 -4.27
CA SER A 80 18.46 -5.24 -3.80
C SER A 80 18.67 -5.28 -2.29
N LEU A 81 17.63 -5.64 -1.51
CA LEU A 81 17.75 -5.76 -0.05
C LEU A 81 18.68 -6.91 0.36
N THR A 82 18.71 -8.00 -0.41
CA THR A 82 19.65 -9.11 -0.19
C THR A 82 21.10 -8.68 -0.43
N VAL A 83 21.36 -7.95 -1.53
CA VAL A 83 22.69 -7.40 -1.83
C VAL A 83 23.14 -6.41 -0.74
N LEU A 84 22.21 -5.63 -0.19
CA LEU A 84 22.45 -4.72 0.94
C LEU A 84 22.62 -5.45 2.28
N LYS A 85 22.54 -6.80 2.30
CA LYS A 85 22.72 -7.66 3.47
C LYS A 85 21.73 -7.31 4.60
N LEU A 86 20.51 -6.92 4.25
CA LEU A 86 19.46 -6.75 5.25
C LEU A 86 19.00 -8.12 5.79
N PRO A 87 18.50 -8.17 7.04
CA PRO A 87 17.97 -9.40 7.63
C PRO A 87 16.84 -10.03 6.80
N GLN A 88 16.74 -11.36 6.83
CA GLN A 88 15.69 -12.08 6.10
C GLN A 88 14.28 -11.72 6.57
N SER A 89 14.11 -11.42 7.86
CA SER A 89 12.85 -10.93 8.43
C SER A 89 12.41 -9.61 7.78
N THR A 90 13.34 -8.69 7.57
CA THR A 90 13.13 -7.39 6.90
C THR A 90 12.74 -7.58 5.43
N ILE A 91 13.44 -8.47 4.72
CA ILE A 91 13.12 -8.81 3.33
C ILE A 91 11.72 -9.43 3.25
N PHE A 92 11.41 -10.39 4.12
CA PHE A 92 10.11 -11.03 4.19
C PHE A 92 8.98 -10.01 4.46
N ALA A 93 9.16 -9.11 5.42
CA ALA A 93 8.19 -8.05 5.72
C ALA A 93 7.94 -7.16 4.49
N SER A 94 8.99 -6.78 3.75
CA SER A 94 8.84 -6.03 2.49
C SER A 94 8.06 -6.80 1.43
N GLN A 95 8.32 -8.11 1.27
CA GLN A 95 7.61 -8.93 0.28
C GLN A 95 6.14 -9.15 0.66
N LEU A 96 5.86 -9.36 1.93
CA LEU A 96 4.50 -9.50 2.44
C LEU A 96 3.73 -8.18 2.31
N GLY A 97 4.38 -7.05 2.61
CA GLY A 97 3.80 -5.72 2.41
C GLY A 97 3.41 -5.49 0.95
N LEU A 98 4.33 -5.72 -0.01
CA LEU A 98 4.03 -5.61 -1.44
C LEU A 98 2.91 -6.58 -1.88
N SER A 99 2.86 -7.79 -1.32
CA SER A 99 1.77 -8.75 -1.61
C SER A 99 0.41 -8.23 -1.13
N PHE A 100 0.35 -7.58 0.04
CA PHE A 100 -0.88 -6.97 0.55
C PHE A 100 -1.34 -5.77 -0.29
N ILE A 101 -0.43 -5.06 -0.97
CA ILE A 101 -0.84 -4.05 -1.98
C ILE A 101 -1.66 -4.72 -3.09
N MET A 102 -1.28 -5.90 -3.56
CA MET A 102 -2.07 -6.61 -4.58
C MET A 102 -3.46 -7.02 -4.08
N VAL A 103 -3.58 -7.45 -2.82
CA VAL A 103 -4.88 -7.78 -2.22
C VAL A 103 -5.75 -6.53 -2.14
N SER A 104 -5.17 -5.41 -1.71
CA SER A 104 -5.84 -4.12 -1.67
C SER A 104 -6.38 -3.69 -3.04
N ILE A 105 -5.53 -3.72 -4.08
CA ILE A 105 -5.94 -3.37 -5.46
C ILE A 105 -7.00 -4.35 -5.99
N ALA A 106 -6.89 -5.65 -5.68
CA ALA A 106 -7.91 -6.62 -6.10
C ALA A 106 -9.29 -6.28 -5.50
N SER A 107 -9.33 -5.86 -4.23
CA SER A 107 -10.57 -5.38 -3.59
C SER A 107 -11.09 -4.09 -4.23
N GLU A 108 -10.21 -3.16 -4.59
CA GLU A 108 -10.56 -1.93 -5.29
C GLU A 108 -11.14 -2.20 -6.69
N ILE A 109 -10.52 -3.08 -7.49
CA ILE A 109 -11.09 -3.52 -8.77
C ILE A 109 -12.47 -4.14 -8.58
N GLY A 110 -12.62 -5.02 -7.58
CA GLY A 110 -13.91 -5.60 -7.23
C GLY A 110 -14.95 -4.51 -6.95
N TRP A 111 -14.55 -3.49 -6.21
CA TRP A 111 -15.39 -2.32 -5.94
C TRP A 111 -15.73 -1.54 -7.22
N HIS A 112 -14.76 -1.29 -8.10
CA HIS A 112 -15.01 -0.65 -9.40
C HIS A 112 -15.97 -1.41 -10.29
N VAL A 113 -15.95 -2.75 -10.25
CA VAL A 113 -16.91 -3.57 -10.98
C VAL A 113 -18.34 -3.34 -10.48
N THR A 114 -18.55 -3.30 -9.16
CA THR A 114 -19.90 -3.13 -8.58
C THR A 114 -20.42 -1.69 -8.75
N GLN A 115 -19.55 -0.69 -8.76
CA GLN A 115 -19.92 0.71 -9.06
C GLN A 115 -19.86 1.08 -10.55
N CYS A 116 -19.87 0.11 -11.47
CA CYS A 116 -19.91 0.39 -12.90
C CYS A 116 -18.75 1.28 -13.39
N TRP A 117 -17.59 1.17 -12.75
CA TRP A 117 -16.35 1.94 -12.96
C TRP A 117 -16.47 3.46 -12.70
N TYR A 118 -17.61 3.91 -12.21
CA TYR A 118 -17.82 5.29 -11.83
C TYR A 118 -17.25 5.50 -10.42
N TYR A 119 -16.30 6.41 -10.24
CA TYR A 119 -15.68 6.62 -8.93
C TYR A 119 -16.70 7.12 -7.89
N GLN A 120 -16.87 6.41 -6.78
CA GLN A 120 -17.73 6.77 -5.66
C GLN A 120 -17.05 6.49 -4.31
N ASP A 121 -17.29 7.37 -3.33
CA ASP A 121 -16.72 7.30 -1.98
C ASP A 121 -17.69 6.68 -0.96
N GLU A 122 -18.17 5.48 -1.23
CA GLU A 122 -19.16 4.78 -0.39
C GLU A 122 -18.51 3.87 0.66
N PHE A 123 -19.26 3.51 1.71
CA PHE A 123 -18.83 2.51 2.68
C PHE A 123 -19.26 1.12 2.19
N THR A 124 -18.30 0.30 1.78
CA THR A 124 -18.57 -1.08 1.34
C THR A 124 -17.50 -2.03 1.82
N MET A 125 -17.82 -3.32 1.84
CA MET A 125 -16.87 -4.36 2.23
C MET A 125 -15.57 -4.30 1.41
N LEU A 126 -15.69 -4.12 0.09
CA LEU A 126 -14.55 -4.09 -0.82
C LEU A 126 -13.70 -2.82 -0.64
N ASN A 127 -14.34 -1.67 -0.42
CA ASN A 127 -13.62 -0.43 -0.13
C ASN A 127 -12.93 -0.47 1.25
N PHE A 128 -13.53 -1.12 2.24
CA PHE A 128 -12.87 -1.40 3.51
C PHE A 128 -11.64 -2.30 3.34
N MET A 129 -11.79 -3.43 2.62
CA MET A 129 -10.67 -4.35 2.35
C MET A 129 -9.51 -3.63 1.67
N PHE A 130 -9.80 -2.76 0.69
CA PHE A 130 -8.80 -1.89 0.07
C PHE A 130 -7.99 -1.12 1.13
N TYR A 131 -8.63 -0.34 1.99
CA TYR A 131 -7.94 0.45 3.01
C TYR A 131 -7.22 -0.41 4.06
N PHE A 132 -7.84 -1.49 4.52
CA PHE A 132 -7.27 -2.38 5.53
C PHE A 132 -5.97 -3.03 5.05
N PHE A 133 -5.98 -3.59 3.83
CA PHE A 133 -4.80 -4.22 3.26
C PHE A 133 -3.76 -3.19 2.81
N LEU A 134 -4.15 -2.02 2.34
CA LEU A 134 -3.21 -0.95 1.99
C LEU A 134 -2.44 -0.45 3.22
N LEU A 135 -3.15 -0.25 4.33
CA LEU A 135 -2.53 0.19 5.57
C LEU A 135 -1.60 -0.87 6.16
N SER A 136 -2.04 -2.12 6.15
CA SER A 136 -1.22 -3.28 6.52
C SER A 136 0.03 -3.38 5.65
N ALA A 137 -0.13 -3.17 4.34
CA ALA A 137 0.95 -3.19 3.37
C ALA A 137 2.00 -2.13 3.67
N PHE A 138 1.61 -0.87 3.86
CA PHE A 138 2.55 0.21 4.14
C PHE A 138 3.23 0.05 5.50
N ALA A 139 2.54 -0.48 6.50
CA ALA A 139 3.14 -0.78 7.80
C ALA A 139 4.24 -1.86 7.67
N LEU A 140 3.93 -2.98 7.01
CA LEU A 140 4.88 -4.07 6.76
C LEU A 140 6.03 -3.65 5.86
N TRP A 141 5.74 -2.89 4.81
CA TRP A 141 6.74 -2.38 3.88
C TRP A 141 7.67 -1.39 4.59
N GLY A 142 7.12 -0.51 5.45
CA GLY A 142 7.91 0.39 6.28
C GLY A 142 8.79 -0.34 7.29
N ASP A 143 8.31 -1.43 7.90
CA ASP A 143 9.12 -2.31 8.75
C ASP A 143 10.23 -3.02 7.96
N GLY A 144 9.90 -3.47 6.74
CA GLY A 144 10.83 -4.05 5.78
C GLY A 144 11.93 -3.12 5.26
N LEU A 145 11.94 -1.83 5.64
CA LEU A 145 13.01 -0.88 5.32
C LEU A 145 13.70 -0.31 6.56
N ALA A 146 13.39 -0.83 7.75
CA ALA A 146 14.04 -0.39 8.98
C ALA A 146 15.49 -0.91 9.05
N VAL A 147 16.45 0.00 8.93
CA VAL A 147 17.89 -0.34 9.03
C VAL A 147 18.27 -0.82 10.44
N LYS A 148 17.59 -0.32 11.48
CA LYS A 148 17.77 -0.73 12.88
C LYS A 148 16.43 -0.75 13.60
N HIS A 149 16.13 -1.86 14.27
CA HIS A 149 14.97 -1.94 15.17
C HIS A 149 15.28 -1.24 16.50
N THR A 150 14.62 -0.11 16.72
CA THR A 150 14.73 0.70 17.95
C THR A 150 13.42 0.64 18.75
N TRP A 151 13.41 1.19 19.97
CA TRP A 151 12.17 1.36 20.73
C TRP A 151 11.13 2.20 19.97
N ILE A 152 11.58 3.19 19.18
CA ILE A 152 10.70 3.98 18.29
C ILE A 152 10.02 3.09 17.25
N THR A 153 10.77 2.12 16.70
CA THR A 153 10.21 1.15 15.75
C THR A 153 9.09 0.33 16.39
N GLN A 154 9.29 -0.11 17.64
CA GLN A 154 8.28 -0.85 18.38
C GLN A 154 7.02 -0.01 18.66
N VAL A 155 7.19 1.25 19.07
CA VAL A 155 6.06 2.18 19.29
C VAL A 155 5.28 2.40 18.00
N LEU A 156 5.96 2.64 16.88
CA LEU A 156 5.29 2.81 15.58
C LEU A 156 4.52 1.55 15.18
N ASN A 157 5.10 0.36 15.38
CA ASN A 157 4.42 -0.90 15.04
C ASN A 157 3.16 -1.12 15.92
N ILE A 158 3.19 -0.71 17.20
CA ILE A 158 2.01 -0.74 18.08
C ILE A 158 0.96 0.27 17.58
N ILE A 159 1.36 1.50 17.25
CA ILE A 159 0.44 2.51 16.72
C ILE A 159 -0.24 2.00 15.45
N PHE A 160 0.52 1.39 14.53
CA PHE A 160 -0.02 0.88 13.26
C PHE A 160 -0.99 -0.30 13.49
N ALA A 161 -0.66 -1.20 14.41
CA ALA A 161 -1.57 -2.27 14.83
C ALA A 161 -2.87 -1.73 15.43
N LEU A 162 -2.78 -0.73 16.32
CA LEU A 162 -3.96 -0.08 16.88
C LEU A 162 -4.76 0.67 15.81
N SER A 163 -4.09 1.29 14.82
CA SER A 163 -4.78 1.93 13.69
C SER A 163 -5.63 0.95 12.90
N LEU A 164 -5.16 -0.28 12.63
CA LEU A 164 -5.97 -1.30 11.95
C LEU A 164 -7.25 -1.65 12.72
N LEU A 165 -7.15 -1.76 14.05
CA LEU A 165 -8.31 -1.99 14.91
C LEU A 165 -9.28 -0.80 14.89
N VAL A 166 -8.76 0.42 15.08
CA VAL A 166 -9.57 1.64 15.08
C VAL A 166 -10.28 1.84 13.74
N ILE A 167 -9.59 1.62 12.62
CA ILE A 167 -10.18 1.74 11.27
C ILE A 167 -11.31 0.73 11.09
N SER A 168 -11.13 -0.51 11.55
CA SER A 168 -12.19 -1.53 11.49
C SER A 168 -13.46 -1.05 12.20
N ILE A 169 -13.33 -0.47 13.40
CA ILE A 169 -14.48 0.04 14.15
C ILE A 169 -15.08 1.29 13.48
N LEU A 170 -14.25 2.28 13.16
CA LEU A 170 -14.73 3.57 12.63
C LEU A 170 -15.38 3.42 11.25
N TYR A 171 -14.92 2.49 10.42
CA TYR A 171 -15.51 2.25 9.11
C TYR A 171 -16.96 1.75 9.24
N SER A 172 -17.22 0.79 10.14
CA SER A 172 -18.59 0.33 10.42
C SER A 172 -19.46 1.41 11.03
N VAL A 173 -18.93 2.19 11.97
CA VAL A 173 -19.68 3.30 12.57
C VAL A 173 -20.00 4.38 11.53
N GLY A 174 -19.08 4.65 10.61
CA GLY A 174 -19.28 5.58 9.49
C GLY A 174 -20.41 5.15 8.56
N ASP A 175 -20.47 3.86 8.23
CA ASP A 175 -21.56 3.26 7.45
C ASP A 175 -22.91 3.40 8.19
N MET A 176 -22.97 2.95 9.45
CA MET A 176 -24.19 3.01 10.27
C MET A 176 -24.72 4.43 10.52
N SER A 177 -23.84 5.43 10.47
CA SER A 177 -24.20 6.84 10.69
C SER A 177 -24.32 7.65 9.39
N GLU A 178 -24.16 6.99 8.23
CA GLU A 178 -24.16 7.61 6.89
C GLU A 178 -23.23 8.84 6.81
N ASN A 179 -22.08 8.79 7.49
CA ASN A 179 -21.20 9.94 7.66
C ASN A 179 -19.80 9.65 7.14
N SER A 180 -19.48 10.18 5.96
CA SER A 180 -18.18 10.03 5.30
C SER A 180 -16.99 10.58 6.09
N ASN A 181 -17.22 11.50 7.06
CA ASN A 181 -16.15 12.05 7.89
C ASN A 181 -15.45 10.98 8.76
N TYR A 182 -16.09 9.83 8.99
CA TYR A 182 -15.45 8.69 9.67
C TYR A 182 -14.30 8.08 8.87
N LYS A 183 -14.13 8.42 7.59
CA LYS A 183 -12.93 8.08 6.80
C LYS A 183 -11.73 8.98 7.11
N ILE A 184 -11.93 10.17 7.69
CA ILE A 184 -10.83 11.12 7.99
C ILE A 184 -9.74 10.47 8.87
N PRO A 185 -10.06 9.79 9.99
CA PRO A 185 -9.03 9.11 10.79
C PRO A 185 -8.26 8.04 10.03
N ILE A 186 -8.89 7.37 9.06
CA ILE A 186 -8.25 6.38 8.18
C ILE A 186 -7.18 7.07 7.32
N TYR A 187 -7.52 8.21 6.71
CA TYR A 187 -6.59 9.00 5.90
C TYR A 187 -5.42 9.56 6.72
N ILE A 188 -5.67 9.96 7.98
CA ILE A 188 -4.61 10.38 8.90
C ILE A 188 -3.65 9.22 9.19
N ALA A 189 -4.16 8.03 9.52
CA ALA A 189 -3.35 6.86 9.80
C ALA A 189 -2.52 6.44 8.57
N LEU A 190 -3.13 6.40 7.39
CA LEU A 190 -2.44 6.15 6.12
C LEU A 190 -1.31 7.14 5.88
N THR A 191 -1.57 8.44 6.08
CA THR A 191 -0.57 9.51 5.89
C THR A 191 0.62 9.35 6.85
N LEU A 192 0.36 9.03 8.12
CA LEU A 192 1.41 8.80 9.11
C LEU A 192 2.28 7.59 8.75
N ILE A 193 1.65 6.46 8.41
CA ILE A 193 2.36 5.24 8.01
C ILE A 193 3.18 5.48 6.74
N PHE A 194 2.60 6.15 5.76
CA PHE A 194 3.26 6.49 4.51
C PHE A 194 4.47 7.42 4.74
N SER A 195 4.37 8.36 5.68
CA SER A 195 5.47 9.23 6.09
C SER A 195 6.62 8.44 6.71
N VAL A 196 6.31 7.47 7.58
CA VAL A 196 7.30 6.57 8.18
C VAL A 196 7.97 5.70 7.11
N LEU A 197 7.19 5.13 6.20
CA LEU A 197 7.70 4.36 5.05
C LEU A 197 8.68 5.20 4.23
N THR A 198 8.30 6.41 3.85
CA THR A 198 9.12 7.33 3.07
C THR A 198 10.42 7.69 3.80
N TYR A 199 10.33 8.00 5.10
CA TYR A 199 11.51 8.32 5.91
C TYR A 199 12.48 7.14 6.03
N ARG A 200 11.96 5.93 6.26
CA ARG A 200 12.81 4.72 6.33
C ARG A 200 13.42 4.39 4.97
N GLY A 201 12.67 4.56 3.89
CA GLY A 201 13.17 4.51 2.53
C GLY A 201 14.32 5.49 2.31
N TYR A 202 14.17 6.76 2.71
CA TYR A 202 15.23 7.76 2.66
C TYR A 202 16.49 7.29 3.40
N LYS A 203 16.33 6.77 4.62
CA LYS A 203 17.47 6.30 5.44
C LYS A 203 18.17 5.08 4.86
N LEU A 204 17.43 4.17 4.21
CA LEU A 204 18.01 3.00 3.59
C LEU A 204 18.74 3.35 2.27
N LEU A 205 18.11 4.18 1.44
CA LEU A 205 18.62 4.52 0.12
C LEU A 205 19.70 5.60 0.17
N ASP A 206 19.65 6.47 1.19
CA ASP A 206 20.49 7.67 1.29
C ASP A 206 20.38 8.54 0.03
N ASP A 207 19.14 8.72 -0.44
CA ASP A 207 18.83 9.38 -1.71
C ASP A 207 17.65 10.33 -1.56
N TRP A 208 17.90 11.63 -1.78
CA TRP A 208 16.89 12.68 -1.65
C TRP A 208 15.72 12.54 -2.62
N ARG A 209 15.91 11.84 -3.76
CA ARG A 209 14.88 11.65 -4.80
C ARG A 209 13.70 10.84 -4.32
N ILE A 210 13.80 10.17 -3.18
CA ILE A 210 12.66 9.52 -2.53
C ILE A 210 11.53 10.51 -2.21
N ILE A 211 11.78 11.81 -2.13
CA ILE A 211 10.72 12.81 -1.95
C ILE A 211 9.68 12.81 -3.10
N PHE A 212 10.05 12.31 -4.28
CA PHE A 212 9.09 12.16 -5.37
C PHE A 212 8.05 11.07 -5.08
N PHE A 213 8.35 10.07 -4.23
CA PHE A 213 7.38 9.05 -3.84
C PHE A 213 6.12 9.64 -3.17
N PRO A 214 6.19 10.41 -2.07
CA PRO A 214 5.01 11.06 -1.50
C PRO A 214 4.40 12.13 -2.41
N ILE A 215 5.21 12.84 -3.21
CA ILE A 215 4.66 13.83 -4.15
C ILE A 215 3.71 13.17 -5.14
N PHE A 216 4.09 12.03 -5.72
CA PHE A 216 3.24 11.34 -6.70
C PHE A 216 2.16 10.49 -6.03
N SER A 217 2.51 9.59 -5.10
CA SER A 217 1.56 8.67 -4.47
C SER A 217 0.52 9.35 -3.58
N VAL A 218 0.81 10.54 -3.06
CA VAL A 218 -0.14 11.30 -2.21
C VAL A 218 -0.51 12.62 -2.87
N GLY A 219 0.45 13.48 -3.19
CA GLY A 219 0.14 14.82 -3.71
C GLY A 219 -0.63 14.81 -5.05
N VAL A 220 -0.05 14.17 -6.07
CA VAL A 220 -0.67 14.05 -7.40
C VAL A 220 -1.93 13.20 -7.35
N ASN A 221 -1.90 12.09 -6.60
CA ASN A 221 -3.08 11.25 -6.38
C ASN A 221 -4.25 12.05 -5.78
N LEU A 222 -4.06 12.72 -4.65
CA LEU A 222 -5.10 13.52 -3.99
C LEU A 222 -5.55 14.71 -4.84
N PHE A 223 -4.66 15.30 -5.63
CA PHE A 223 -5.03 16.35 -6.57
C PHE A 223 -6.07 15.85 -7.59
N PHE A 224 -5.85 14.66 -8.17
CA PHE A 224 -6.82 14.08 -9.12
C PHE A 224 -8.09 13.56 -8.42
N VAL A 225 -7.99 13.06 -7.19
CA VAL A 225 -9.18 12.73 -6.36
C VAL A 225 -10.01 13.99 -6.08
N PHE A 226 -9.37 15.12 -5.78
CA PHE A 226 -10.06 16.39 -5.63
C PHE A 226 -10.76 16.82 -6.92
N LEU A 227 -10.12 16.67 -8.08
CA LEU A 227 -10.73 16.95 -9.37
C LEU A 227 -11.91 16.00 -9.68
N LEU A 228 -11.81 14.73 -9.29
CA LEU A 228 -12.91 13.76 -9.36
C LEU A 228 -14.11 14.22 -8.55
N GLN A 229 -13.89 14.60 -7.29
CA GLN A 229 -14.96 15.08 -6.42
C GLN A 229 -15.62 16.36 -6.96
N LYS A 230 -14.82 17.27 -7.54
CA LYS A 230 -15.32 18.57 -8.00
C LYS A 230 -15.99 18.53 -9.38
N TYR A 231 -15.49 17.70 -10.29
CA TYR A 231 -15.87 17.75 -11.71
C TYR A 231 -16.26 16.39 -12.30
N GLY A 232 -16.09 15.30 -11.54
CA GLY A 232 -16.40 13.94 -11.98
C GLY A 232 -17.89 13.63 -12.05
N GLY A 233 -18.77 14.52 -11.57
CA GLY A 233 -20.23 14.39 -11.65
C GLY A 233 -20.81 13.28 -10.76
N ASP A 234 -22.13 13.30 -10.54
CA ASP A 234 -22.85 12.27 -9.80
C ASP A 234 -23.50 11.27 -10.77
N PRO A 235 -23.31 9.95 -10.60
CA PRO A 235 -23.76 8.95 -11.59
C PRO A 235 -25.28 8.83 -11.71
N TYR A 236 -26.04 9.34 -10.74
CA TYR A 236 -27.51 9.23 -10.70
C TYR A 236 -28.20 10.51 -11.17
N THR A 237 -27.60 11.68 -10.92
CA THR A 237 -28.26 12.98 -11.10
C THR A 237 -27.60 13.86 -12.15
N SER A 238 -26.26 13.83 -12.26
CA SER A 238 -25.49 14.76 -13.11
C SER A 238 -24.16 14.14 -13.55
N PRO A 239 -24.20 13.08 -14.38
CA PRO A 239 -23.02 12.29 -14.69
C PRO A 239 -22.04 13.06 -15.59
N ASN A 240 -20.74 12.92 -15.33
CA ASN A 240 -19.68 13.39 -16.22
C ASN A 240 -18.65 12.29 -16.48
N VAL A 241 -19.02 11.37 -17.38
CA VAL A 241 -18.23 10.16 -17.68
C VAL A 241 -16.80 10.50 -18.13
N THR A 242 -16.62 11.52 -18.96
CA THR A 242 -15.30 11.86 -19.52
C THR A 242 -14.35 12.36 -18.45
N LEU A 243 -14.76 13.33 -17.64
CA LEU A 243 -13.90 13.87 -16.58
C LEU A 243 -13.71 12.87 -15.44
N ASN A 244 -14.75 12.09 -15.12
CA ASN A 244 -14.62 11.01 -14.14
C ASN A 244 -13.56 10.00 -14.59
N ALA A 245 -13.69 9.44 -15.80
CA ALA A 245 -12.73 8.47 -16.31
C ALA A 245 -11.32 9.06 -16.41
N LEU A 246 -11.18 10.29 -16.92
CA LEU A 246 -9.87 10.93 -17.10
C LEU A 246 -9.15 11.15 -15.77
N PHE A 247 -9.80 11.79 -14.79
CA PHE A 247 -9.16 12.05 -13.50
C PHE A 247 -8.93 10.76 -12.70
N HIS A 248 -9.76 9.74 -12.92
CA HIS A 248 -9.55 8.42 -12.35
C HIS A 248 -8.29 7.76 -12.89
N ILE A 249 -8.16 7.65 -14.21
CA ILE A 249 -6.95 7.16 -14.89
C ILE A 249 -5.70 7.91 -14.43
N LEU A 250 -5.79 9.24 -14.28
CA LEU A 250 -4.66 10.06 -13.88
C LEU A 250 -4.27 9.87 -12.42
N HIS A 251 -5.22 9.66 -11.51
CA HIS A 251 -4.86 9.39 -10.11
C HIS A 251 -4.18 8.01 -9.95
N ASP A 252 -4.59 7.02 -10.76
CA ASP A 252 -3.97 5.69 -10.81
C ASP A 252 -2.54 5.77 -11.35
N LEU A 253 -2.42 6.17 -12.63
CA LEU A 253 -1.15 6.12 -13.37
C LEU A 253 -0.18 7.18 -12.89
N ALA A 254 -0.61 8.46 -12.94
CA ALA A 254 0.27 9.58 -12.65
C ALA A 254 0.48 9.75 -11.14
N GLY A 255 -0.46 9.30 -10.31
CA GLY A 255 -0.32 9.31 -8.86
C GLY A 255 0.33 8.04 -8.33
N THR A 256 -0.50 7.04 -8.04
CA THR A 256 -0.13 5.85 -7.25
C THR A 256 0.98 5.04 -7.92
N GLU A 257 0.79 4.65 -9.18
CA GLU A 257 1.72 3.78 -9.90
C GLU A 257 3.06 4.45 -10.17
N THR A 258 3.05 5.72 -10.58
CA THR A 258 4.27 6.49 -10.78
C THR A 258 5.09 6.58 -9.50
N GLY A 259 4.45 6.83 -8.36
CA GLY A 259 5.16 6.84 -7.08
C GLY A 259 5.79 5.49 -6.72
N VAL A 260 5.06 4.38 -6.90
CA VAL A 260 5.59 3.03 -6.67
C VAL A 260 6.76 2.71 -7.62
N ALA A 261 6.64 3.10 -8.90
CA ALA A 261 7.69 2.91 -9.90
C ALA A 261 8.95 3.71 -9.54
N ILE A 262 8.81 4.96 -9.10
CA ILE A 262 9.93 5.78 -8.64
C ILE A 262 10.64 5.11 -7.47
N PHE A 263 9.91 4.71 -6.43
CA PHE A 263 10.51 4.09 -5.26
C PHE A 263 11.24 2.79 -5.63
N THR A 264 10.59 1.96 -6.46
CA THR A 264 11.19 0.73 -6.99
C THR A 264 12.47 1.01 -7.78
N GLY A 265 12.47 2.03 -8.64
CA GLY A 265 13.63 2.45 -9.41
C GLY A 265 14.80 2.88 -8.52
N LEU A 266 14.53 3.63 -7.44
CA LEU A 266 15.58 4.05 -6.51
C LEU A 266 16.17 2.85 -5.75
N VAL A 267 15.34 1.90 -5.33
CA VAL A 267 15.80 0.65 -4.69
C VAL A 267 16.69 -0.16 -5.64
N TYR A 268 16.28 -0.28 -6.91
CA TYR A 268 17.08 -0.94 -7.94
C TYR A 268 18.45 -0.28 -8.13
N LEU A 269 18.50 1.05 -8.22
CA LEU A 269 19.76 1.79 -8.37
C LEU A 269 20.67 1.56 -7.17
N LYS A 270 20.13 1.59 -5.95
CA LYS A 270 20.90 1.32 -4.72
C LYS A 270 21.45 -0.10 -4.69
N GLY A 271 20.63 -1.09 -5.07
CA GLY A 271 21.06 -2.48 -5.17
C GLY A 271 22.21 -2.65 -6.17
N ARG A 272 22.09 -2.04 -7.36
CA ARG A 272 23.16 -2.08 -8.39
C ARG A 272 24.46 -1.45 -7.93
N GLU A 273 24.39 -0.30 -7.27
CA GLU A 273 25.56 0.37 -6.72
C GLU A 273 26.30 -0.54 -5.72
N ALA A 274 25.56 -1.18 -4.81
CA ALA A 274 26.10 -2.10 -3.84
C ALA A 274 26.73 -3.35 -4.49
N SER A 275 26.08 -3.95 -5.50
CA SER A 275 26.64 -5.08 -6.26
C SER A 275 27.95 -4.71 -6.95
N SER A 276 28.03 -3.53 -7.57
CA SER A 276 29.24 -3.06 -8.25
C SER A 276 30.39 -2.86 -7.26
N LYS A 277 30.11 -2.33 -6.06
CA LYS A 277 31.13 -2.15 -5.01
C LYS A 277 31.68 -3.48 -4.50
N GLU A 278 30.85 -4.52 -4.35
CA GLU A 278 31.31 -5.84 -3.93
C GLU A 278 32.21 -6.50 -4.99
N LEU A 279 31.88 -6.37 -6.29
CA LEU A 279 32.69 -6.94 -7.37
C LEU A 279 34.08 -6.29 -7.52
N ASN A 280 34.21 -5.02 -7.13
CA ASN A 280 35.45 -4.25 -7.25
C ASN A 280 36.31 -4.25 -5.98
N LYS A 281 35.98 -5.06 -4.96
CA LYS A 281 36.83 -5.17 -3.77
C LYS A 281 38.14 -5.86 -4.13
N PRO A 282 39.32 -5.27 -3.81
CA PRO A 282 40.60 -5.92 -4.05
C PRO A 282 40.65 -7.24 -3.27
N VAL A 283 41.08 -8.30 -3.94
CA VAL A 283 41.30 -9.61 -3.31
C VAL A 283 42.37 -9.42 -2.23
N PRO A 284 42.12 -9.80 -0.97
CA PRO A 284 43.13 -9.69 0.07
C PRO A 284 44.37 -10.50 -0.34
N SER A 285 45.52 -9.83 -0.43
CA SER A 285 46.81 -10.49 -0.60
C SER A 285 47.12 -11.25 0.68
N ASN A 286 47.04 -12.58 0.62
CA ASN A 286 47.51 -13.47 1.69
C ASN A 286 49.03 -13.39 1.85
#